data_AF-U7V4Z6-F1
#
_entry.id   AF-U7V4Z6-F1
#
_cell.length_a   1.000
_cell.length_b   1.000
_cell.length_c   1.000
_cell.angle_alpha   90.00
_cell.angle_beta   90.00
_cell.angle_gamma   90.00
#
_symmetry.space_group_name_H-M   'P 1'
#
loop_
_entity.id
_entity.type
_entity.pdbx_description
1 polymer ?
#
loop_
_entity_poly.entity_id
_entity_poly.type
_entity_poly.pdbx_seq_one_letter_code
_entity_poly.pdbx_strand_id
1 'polypeptide(L)'
;MNLDSIYDLKIEDISLGYVYNLKKQNFTCIFCGETFDEGIVYEDNHNFITAKRAIEQHIEREHNGVLKTLLSLEKDITGLTEIQSKVITGLMEKKESKKLAEEMGISPSTVRTHKFYLQKLKRQSKIFLTIMNLLELQEEEVESKELLKNEKLNEELLKSSCETNSLHPFFTQYNLK
;
A
#
# COMPACT_ATOMS: atom_id res chain seq x y z
N MET A 1 6.98 14.09 5.27
CA MET A 1 6.44 12.72 5.16
C MET A 1 5.07 12.84 4.52
N ASN A 2 4.85 12.22 3.36
CA ASN A 2 3.58 12.34 2.63
C ASN A 2 2.67 11.18 3.10
N LEU A 3 2.11 11.32 4.32
CA LEU A 3 1.42 10.24 5.04
C LEU A 3 0.20 9.70 4.30
N ASP A 4 -0.51 10.56 3.55
CA ASP A 4 -1.73 10.18 2.83
C ASP A 4 -1.48 9.09 1.78
N SER A 5 -0.23 8.94 1.32
CA SER A 5 0.12 7.93 0.33
C SER A 5 0.35 6.53 0.92
N ILE A 6 0.58 6.37 2.23
CA ILE A 6 0.97 5.06 2.79
C ILE A 6 -0.22 4.09 2.84
N TYR A 7 -1.45 4.59 3.05
CA TYR A 7 -2.64 3.76 3.18
C TYR A 7 -3.03 3.01 1.90
N ASP A 8 -2.69 3.57 0.74
CA ASP A 8 -3.00 2.98 -0.58
C ASP A 8 -1.91 2.00 -1.06
N LEU A 9 -0.85 1.80 -0.27
CA LEU A 9 0.25 0.92 -0.64
C LEU A 9 -0.03 -0.54 -0.30
N LYS A 10 0.53 -1.42 -1.12
CA LYS A 10 0.52 -2.85 -0.83
C LYS A 10 1.39 -3.14 0.39
N ILE A 11 1.02 -4.19 1.12
CA ILE A 11 1.77 -4.64 2.30
C ILE A 11 3.23 -4.95 1.93
N GLU A 12 3.44 -5.49 0.72
CA GLU A 12 4.78 -5.78 0.20
C GLU A 12 5.62 -4.51 0.05
N ASP A 13 5.06 -3.43 -0.50
CA ASP A 13 5.77 -2.16 -0.69
C ASP A 13 6.10 -1.50 0.66
N ILE A 14 5.16 -1.52 1.60
CA ILE A 14 5.38 -1.05 2.98
C ILE A 14 6.49 -1.87 3.66
N SER A 15 6.53 -3.18 3.43
CA SER A 15 7.54 -4.07 4.01
C SER A 15 8.94 -3.84 3.46
N LEU A 16 9.06 -3.36 2.21
CA LEU A 16 10.31 -2.98 1.58
C LEU A 16 10.74 -1.55 1.96
N GLY A 17 9.78 -0.68 2.27
CA GLY A 17 10.01 0.74 2.54
C GLY A 17 10.16 1.59 1.28
N TYR A 18 9.87 1.04 0.10
CA TYR A 18 9.92 1.75 -1.17
C TYR A 18 8.89 1.22 -2.17
N VAL A 19 8.56 2.04 -3.16
CA VAL A 19 7.74 1.67 -4.32
C VAL A 19 8.55 1.78 -5.60
N TYR A 20 8.28 0.91 -6.57
CA TYR A 20 8.90 1.00 -7.90
C TYR A 20 7.90 1.54 -8.92
N ASN A 21 8.28 2.60 -9.63
CA ASN A 21 7.49 3.18 -10.70
C ASN A 21 7.99 2.69 -12.07
N LEU A 22 7.22 1.80 -12.70
CA LEU A 22 7.58 1.21 -14.00
C LEU A 22 7.68 2.24 -15.13
N LYS A 23 6.84 3.30 -15.12
CA LYS A 23 6.85 4.32 -16.19
C LYS A 23 8.10 5.21 -16.13
N LYS A 24 8.55 5.52 -14.91
CA LYS A 24 9.74 6.34 -14.66
C LYS A 24 11.03 5.52 -14.51
N GLN A 25 10.91 4.19 -14.38
CA GLN A 25 12.01 3.26 -14.09
C GLN A 25 12.80 3.68 -12.86
N ASN A 26 12.10 3.95 -11.76
CA ASN A 26 12.74 4.42 -10.54
C ASN A 26 12.10 3.88 -9.27
N PHE A 27 12.91 3.83 -8.21
CA PHE A 27 12.49 3.48 -6.87
C PHE A 27 12.23 4.76 -6.07
N THR A 28 11.16 4.80 -5.29
CA THR A 28 10.82 5.94 -4.42
C THR A 28 10.71 5.47 -2.98
N CYS A 29 11.42 6.10 -2.06
CA CYS A 29 11.32 5.83 -0.64
C CYS A 29 9.96 6.31 -0.11
N ILE A 30 9.22 5.45 0.59
CA ILE A 30 7.87 5.81 1.10
C ILE A 30 7.93 6.78 2.29
N PHE A 31 9.09 6.89 2.96
CA PHE A 31 9.24 7.68 4.18
C PHE A 31 9.62 9.14 3.89
N CYS A 32 10.57 9.37 2.98
CA CYS A 32 11.08 10.71 2.64
C CYS A 32 10.75 11.17 1.22
N GLY A 33 10.36 10.26 0.32
CA GLY A 33 10.09 10.58 -1.08
C GLY A 33 11.33 10.67 -1.98
N GLU A 34 12.53 10.35 -1.48
CA GLU A 34 13.74 10.29 -2.31
C GLU A 34 13.61 9.23 -3.41
N THR A 35 14.13 9.55 -4.60
CA THR A 35 14.01 8.71 -5.79
C THR A 35 15.36 8.24 -6.31
N PHE A 36 15.41 6.99 -6.76
CA PHE A 36 16.59 6.35 -7.32
C PHE A 36 16.25 5.75 -8.69
N ASP A 37 16.72 6.40 -9.76
CA ASP A 37 16.50 5.96 -11.14
C ASP A 37 17.39 4.77 -11.52
N GLU A 38 16.84 3.74 -12.16
CA GLU A 38 17.56 2.51 -12.56
C GLU A 38 18.65 2.75 -13.61
N GLY A 39 18.50 3.79 -14.42
CA GLY A 39 19.51 4.18 -15.42
C GLY A 39 20.76 4.82 -14.82
N ILE A 40 20.78 5.06 -13.50
CA ILE A 40 21.88 5.72 -12.80
C ILE A 40 22.60 4.70 -11.90
N VAL A 41 23.93 4.79 -11.92
CA VAL A 41 24.80 4.04 -11.01
C VAL A 41 25.17 4.95 -9.84
N TYR A 42 25.02 4.44 -8.63
CA TYR A 42 25.27 5.19 -7.39
C TYR A 42 26.59 4.78 -6.80
N GLU A 43 27.33 5.72 -6.20
CA GLU A 43 28.56 5.43 -5.48
C GLU A 43 28.26 5.27 -3.98
N ASP A 44 28.73 4.17 -3.40
CA ASP A 44 28.69 3.91 -1.97
C ASP A 44 30.04 3.38 -1.47
N ASN A 45 30.72 4.15 -0.60
CA ASN A 45 32.02 3.78 -0.03
C ASN A 45 33.02 3.26 -1.09
N HIS A 46 33.18 4.01 -2.18
CA HIS A 46 34.03 3.67 -3.34
C HIS A 46 33.61 2.43 -4.15
N ASN A 47 32.40 1.91 -3.93
CA ASN A 47 31.80 0.88 -4.77
C ASN A 47 30.64 1.45 -5.57
N PHE A 48 30.50 1.01 -6.81
CA PHE A 48 29.37 1.35 -7.66
C PHE A 48 28.24 0.33 -7.46
N ILE A 49 27.04 0.82 -7.15
CA ILE A 49 25.86 0.01 -6.83
C ILE A 49 24.66 0.40 -7.70
N THR A 50 23.72 -0.54 -7.81
CA THR A 50 22.47 -0.33 -8.55
C THR A 50 21.49 0.53 -7.75
N ALA A 51 20.53 1.15 -8.44
CA ALA A 51 19.46 1.92 -7.82
C ALA A 51 18.70 1.16 -6.73
N LYS A 52 18.41 -0.13 -6.96
CA LYS A 52 17.77 -1.00 -5.97
C LYS A 52 18.59 -1.12 -4.68
N ARG A 53 19.90 -1.32 -4.80
CA ARG A 53 20.78 -1.42 -3.62
C ARG A 53 20.96 -0.06 -2.95
N ALA A 54 20.98 1.02 -3.73
CA ALA A 54 21.08 2.38 -3.22
C ALA A 54 19.87 2.74 -2.34
N ILE A 55 18.65 2.40 -2.75
CA ILE A 55 17.47 2.67 -1.95
C ILE A 55 17.40 1.80 -0.68
N GLU A 56 17.78 0.51 -0.77
CA GLU A 56 17.88 -0.36 0.42
C GLU A 56 18.85 0.23 1.45
N GLN A 57 19.99 0.76 1.00
CA GLN A 57 20.97 1.42 1.88
C GLN A 57 20.47 2.77 2.40
N HIS A 58 19.79 3.56 1.58
CA HIS A 58 19.18 4.82 2.00
C HIS A 58 18.21 4.58 3.16
N ILE A 59 17.32 3.58 3.05
CA ILE A 59 16.37 3.23 4.12
C ILE A 59 17.10 2.82 5.40
N GLU A 60 18.18 2.03 5.29
CA GLU A 60 18.95 1.63 6.46
C GLU A 60 19.64 2.82 7.14
N ARG A 61 20.18 3.77 6.36
CA ARG A 61 20.98 4.91 6.87
C ARG A 61 20.12 6.07 7.36
N GLU A 62 19.18 6.51 6.53
CA GLU A 62 18.36 7.70 6.79
C GLU A 62 17.16 7.39 7.68
N HIS A 63 16.66 6.14 7.63
CA HIS A 63 15.44 5.74 8.35
C HIS A 63 15.67 4.68 9.43
N ASN A 64 16.91 4.23 9.60
CA ASN A 64 17.29 3.17 10.55
C ASN A 64 16.56 1.84 10.30
N GLY A 65 16.27 1.56 9.02
CA GLY A 65 15.57 0.35 8.59
C GLY A 65 14.05 0.42 8.76
N VAL A 66 13.35 -0.27 7.87
CA VAL A 66 11.87 -0.23 7.72
C VAL A 66 11.13 -0.42 9.05
N LEU A 67 11.48 -1.46 9.83
CA LEU A 67 10.76 -1.81 11.05
C LEU A 67 10.84 -0.68 12.10
N LYS A 68 12.02 -0.09 12.28
CA LYS A 68 12.21 0.97 13.27
C LYS A 68 11.52 2.25 12.84
N THR A 69 11.53 2.56 11.54
CA THR A 69 10.76 3.68 10.99
C THR A 69 9.27 3.49 11.21
N LEU A 70 8.71 2.32 10.89
CA LEU A 70 7.29 2.00 11.10
C LEU A 70 6.89 2.09 12.59
N LEU A 71 7.76 1.67 13.51
CA LEU A 71 7.51 1.80 14.95
C LEU A 71 7.58 3.24 15.47
N SER A 72 8.27 4.13 14.75
CA SER A 72 8.38 5.56 15.09
C SER A 72 7.24 6.42 14.53
N LEU A 73 6.39 5.84 13.68
CA LEU A 73 5.21 6.50 13.15
C LEU A 73 4.20 6.82 14.27
N GLU A 74 3.34 7.80 13.99
CA GLU A 74 2.32 8.24 14.93
C GLU A 74 1.34 7.12 15.29
N LYS A 75 0.77 7.19 16.50
CA LYS A 75 -0.18 6.21 17.01
C LYS A 75 -1.40 6.05 16.11
N ASP A 76 -1.84 7.11 15.46
CA ASP A 76 -3.02 7.10 14.59
C ASP A 76 -2.77 6.29 13.31
N ILE A 77 -1.50 6.13 12.92
CA ILE A 77 -1.09 5.33 11.77
C ILE A 77 -0.87 3.87 12.18
N THR A 78 -0.11 3.65 13.25
CA THR A 78 0.28 2.29 13.66
C THR A 78 -0.80 1.55 14.44
N GLY A 79 -1.71 2.28 15.09
CA GLY A 79 -2.67 1.74 16.05
C GLY A 79 -2.03 1.21 17.34
N LEU A 80 -0.73 1.40 17.54
CA LEU A 80 0.02 0.84 18.67
C LEU A 80 0.05 1.81 19.85
N THR A 81 -0.17 1.28 21.06
CA THR A 81 0.08 2.06 22.28
C THR A 81 1.58 2.17 22.55
N GLU A 82 2.01 3.18 23.31
CA GLU A 82 3.43 3.34 23.68
C GLU A 82 4.02 2.09 24.33
N ILE A 83 3.26 1.42 25.19
CA ILE A 83 3.68 0.17 25.85
C ILE A 83 3.88 -0.93 24.80
N GLN A 84 2.97 -1.04 23.83
CA GLN A 84 3.09 -2.03 22.75
C GLN A 84 4.31 -1.75 21.87
N SER A 85 4.55 -0.49 21.47
CA SER A 85 5.73 -0.10 20.68
C SER A 85 7.03 -0.41 21.41
N LYS A 86 7.11 -0.14 22.72
CA LYS A 86 8.27 -0.52 23.56
C LYS A 86 8.49 -2.03 23.62
N VAL A 87 7.42 -2.82 23.75
CA VAL A 87 7.53 -4.29 23.74
C VAL A 87 8.02 -4.81 22.39
N ILE A 88 7.51 -4.26 21.28
CA ILE A 88 7.97 -4.67 19.93
C ILE A 88 9.43 -4.27 19.70
N THR A 89 9.83 -3.07 20.16
CA THR A 89 11.23 -2.63 20.11
C THR A 89 12.14 -3.58 20.88
N GLY A 90 11.75 -4.00 22.10
CA GLY A 90 12.51 -4.99 22.87
C GLY A 90 12.55 -6.38 22.20
N LEU A 91 11.52 -6.77 21.45
CA LEU A 91 11.53 -8.00 20.65
C LEU A 91 12.49 -7.91 19.47
N MET A 92 12.53 -6.77 18.77
CA MET A 92 13.46 -6.48 17.69
C MET A 92 14.92 -6.57 18.16
N GLU A 93 15.20 -6.06 19.36
CA GLU A 93 16.52 -6.12 20.00
C GLU A 93 16.84 -7.49 20.65
N LYS A 94 15.94 -8.48 20.52
CA LYS A 94 16.07 -9.82 21.10
C LYS A 94 16.27 -9.80 22.64
N LYS A 95 15.72 -8.80 23.33
CA LYS A 95 15.82 -8.68 24.79
C LYS A 95 15.02 -9.77 25.51
N GLU A 96 15.59 -10.27 26.60
CA GLU A 96 14.90 -11.15 27.53
C GLU A 96 13.75 -10.41 28.23
N SER A 97 12.67 -11.12 28.53
CA SER A 97 11.49 -10.52 29.17
C SER A 97 11.79 -9.90 30.54
N LYS A 98 12.82 -10.38 31.24
CA LYS A 98 13.25 -9.81 32.53
C LYS A 98 13.90 -8.44 32.35
N LYS A 99 14.88 -8.32 31.45
CA LYS A 99 15.55 -7.06 31.15
C LYS A 99 14.58 -6.01 30.60
N LEU A 100 13.70 -6.42 29.69
CA LEU A 100 12.66 -5.53 29.15
C LEU A 100 11.68 -5.06 30.23
N ALA A 101 11.34 -5.92 31.19
CA ALA A 101 10.48 -5.56 32.31
C ALA A 101 11.14 -4.52 33.23
N GLU A 102 12.43 -4.68 33.52
CA GLU A 102 13.24 -3.72 34.29
C GLU A 102 13.29 -2.34 33.59
N GLU A 103 13.59 -2.31 32.28
CA GLU A 103 13.62 -1.06 31.49
C GLU A 103 12.27 -0.34 31.42
N MET A 104 11.17 -1.11 31.39
CA MET A 104 9.81 -0.57 31.30
C MET A 104 9.17 -0.28 32.66
N GLY A 105 9.82 -0.66 33.77
CA GLY A 105 9.27 -0.51 35.12
C GLY A 105 8.02 -1.37 35.39
N ILE A 106 7.90 -2.52 34.73
CA ILE A 106 6.75 -3.44 34.88
C ILE A 106 7.21 -4.85 35.28
N SER A 107 6.27 -5.75 35.57
CA SER A 107 6.64 -7.14 35.91
C SER A 107 7.00 -7.96 34.66
N PRO A 108 7.90 -8.96 34.77
CA PRO A 108 8.17 -9.90 33.66
C PRO A 108 6.93 -10.65 33.17
N SER A 109 5.96 -10.89 34.06
CA SER A 109 4.67 -11.49 33.70
C SER A 109 3.82 -10.55 32.84
N THR A 110 3.81 -9.25 33.14
CA THR A 110 3.14 -8.22 32.33
C THR A 110 3.73 -8.15 30.92
N VAL A 111 5.06 -8.19 30.78
CA VAL A 111 5.73 -8.25 29.46
C VAL A 111 5.29 -9.48 28.66
N ARG A 112 5.24 -10.66 29.29
CA ARG A 112 4.76 -11.88 28.63
C ARG A 112 3.32 -11.72 28.15
N THR A 113 2.44 -11.18 28.99
CA THR A 113 1.05 -10.90 28.61
C THR A 113 0.95 -9.97 27.39
N HIS A 114 1.73 -8.88 27.35
CA HIS A 114 1.78 -8.01 26.17
C HIS A 114 2.28 -8.74 24.92
N LYS A 115 3.32 -9.59 25.03
CA LYS A 115 3.81 -10.41 23.92
C LYS A 115 2.71 -11.35 23.38
N PHE A 116 1.99 -12.02 24.27
CA PHE A 116 0.86 -12.88 23.88
C PHE A 116 -0.26 -12.09 23.21
N TYR A 117 -0.62 -10.92 23.76
CA TYR A 117 -1.62 -10.05 23.18
C TYR A 117 -1.22 -9.57 21.77
N LEU A 118 0.03 -9.14 21.57
CA LEU A 118 0.53 -8.72 20.25
C LEU A 118 0.47 -9.86 19.22
N GLN A 119 0.81 -11.09 19.61
CA GLN A 119 0.68 -12.25 18.72
C GLN A 119 -0.78 -12.57 18.39
N LYS A 120 -1.69 -12.41 19.36
CA LYS A 120 -3.12 -12.55 19.13
C LYS A 120 -3.63 -11.46 18.17
N LEU A 121 -3.25 -10.20 18.41
CA LEU A 121 -3.59 -9.05 17.59
C LEU A 121 -3.12 -9.28 16.15
N LYS A 122 -1.86 -9.67 15.93
CA LYS A 122 -1.35 -10.01 14.59
C LYS A 122 -2.24 -11.02 13.85
N ARG A 123 -2.66 -12.09 14.51
CA ARG A 123 -3.53 -13.11 13.92
C ARG A 123 -4.90 -12.55 13.58
N GLN A 124 -5.47 -11.74 14.47
CA GLN A 124 -6.76 -11.08 14.26
C GLN A 124 -6.70 -10.05 13.13
N SER A 125 -5.69 -9.19 13.11
CA SER A 125 -5.46 -8.19 12.06
C SER A 125 -5.31 -8.84 10.69
N LYS A 126 -4.62 -9.98 10.59
CA LYS A 126 -4.53 -10.72 9.32
C LYS A 126 -5.91 -11.10 8.79
N ILE A 127 -6.74 -11.70 9.65
CA ILE A 127 -8.10 -12.13 9.27
C ILE A 127 -8.98 -10.91 8.96
N PHE A 128 -8.92 -9.88 9.79
CA PHE A 128 -9.65 -8.64 9.59
C PHE A 128 -9.31 -7.98 8.26
N LEU A 129 -8.02 -7.80 7.95
CA LEU A 129 -7.57 -7.23 6.69
C LEU A 129 -8.06 -8.04 5.49
N THR A 130 -8.02 -9.38 5.59
CA THR A 130 -8.59 -10.24 4.53
C THR A 130 -10.09 -10.02 4.35
N ILE A 131 -10.86 -9.87 5.44
CA ILE A 131 -12.29 -9.58 5.36
C ILE A 131 -12.54 -8.24 4.68
N MET A 132 -11.80 -7.18 5.05
CA MET A 132 -11.95 -5.85 4.46
C MET A 132 -11.65 -5.86 2.95
N ASN A 133 -10.53 -6.46 2.55
CA ASN A 133 -10.18 -6.57 1.13
C ASN A 133 -11.23 -7.35 0.33
N LEU A 134 -11.85 -8.38 0.91
CA LEU A 134 -12.91 -9.13 0.24
C LEU A 134 -14.19 -8.31 0.06
N LEU A 135 -14.50 -7.40 0.99
CA LEU A 135 -15.64 -6.50 0.87
C LEU A 135 -15.40 -5.47 -0.25
N GLU A 136 -14.21 -4.87 -0.31
CA GLU A 136 -13.82 -3.93 -1.36
C GLU A 136 -13.93 -4.58 -2.76
N LEU A 137 -13.42 -5.80 -2.91
CA LEU A 137 -13.54 -6.56 -4.16
C LEU A 137 -15.00 -6.82 -4.56
N GLN A 138 -15.90 -7.05 -3.60
CA GLN A 138 -17.32 -7.22 -3.89
C GLN A 138 -17.97 -5.93 -4.36
N GLU A 139 -17.60 -4.79 -3.77
CA GLU A 139 -18.09 -3.48 -4.19
C GLU A 139 -17.63 -3.14 -5.62
N GLU A 140 -16.35 -3.37 -5.94
CA GLU A 140 -15.80 -3.21 -7.30
C GLU A 140 -16.49 -4.14 -8.32
N GLU A 141 -16.80 -5.38 -7.92
CA GLU A 141 -17.54 -6.33 -8.75
C GLU A 141 -18.98 -5.89 -9.03
N VAL A 142 -19.64 -5.25 -8.06
CA VAL A 142 -21.00 -4.71 -8.25
C VAL A 142 -20.95 -3.51 -9.18
N GLU A 143 -20.02 -2.57 -8.95
CA GLU A 143 -19.85 -1.37 -9.76
C GLU A 143 -19.52 -1.71 -11.22
N SER A 144 -18.60 -2.65 -11.44
CA SER A 144 -18.26 -3.12 -12.79
C SER A 144 -19.44 -3.81 -13.51
N LYS A 145 -20.27 -4.59 -12.79
CA LYS A 145 -21.49 -5.20 -13.36
C LYS A 145 -22.56 -4.15 -13.71
N GLU A 146 -22.69 -3.09 -12.92
CA GLU A 146 -23.60 -1.98 -13.23
C GLU A 146 -23.13 -1.16 -14.43
N LEU A 147 -21.83 -0.86 -14.54
CA LEU A 147 -21.23 -0.21 -15.71
C LEU A 147 -21.51 -1.00 -17.00
N LEU A 148 -21.25 -2.31 -16.98
CA LEU A 148 -21.54 -3.23 -18.09
C LEU A 148 -23.04 -3.29 -18.46
N LYS A 149 -23.94 -3.12 -17.49
CA LYS A 149 -25.39 -3.10 -17.73
C LYS A 149 -25.82 -1.78 -18.39
N ASN A 150 -25.24 -0.66 -17.96
CA ASN A 150 -25.51 0.67 -18.49
C ASN A 150 -24.97 0.84 -19.92
N GLU A 151 -23.79 0.30 -20.21
CA GLU A 151 -23.23 0.26 -21.57
C GLU A 151 -24.12 -0.53 -22.54
N LYS A 152 -24.61 -1.70 -22.13
CA LYS A 152 -25.54 -2.51 -22.93
C LYS A 152 -26.88 -1.79 -23.17
N LEU A 153 -27.40 -1.11 -22.14
CA LEU A 153 -28.64 -0.33 -22.26
C LEU A 153 -28.46 0.86 -23.22
N ASN A 154 -27.31 1.54 -23.17
CA ASN A 154 -26.99 2.64 -24.07
C ASN A 154 -26.80 2.18 -25.52
N GLU A 155 -26.18 1.02 -25.75
CA GLU A 155 -26.07 0.43 -27.09
C GLU A 155 -27.43 0.03 -27.67
N GLU A 156 -28.33 -0.51 -26.86
CA GLU A 156 -29.71 -0.83 -27.28
C GLU A 156 -30.52 0.43 -27.59
N LEU A 157 -30.41 1.48 -26.76
CA LEU A 157 -31.01 2.78 -27.06
C LEU A 157 -30.45 3.40 -28.35
N LEU A 158 -29.14 3.33 -28.57
CA LEU A 158 -28.50 3.86 -29.77
C LEU A 158 -28.96 3.12 -31.04
N LYS A 159 -29.05 1.79 -30.99
CA LYS A 159 -29.59 0.96 -32.09
C LYS A 159 -31.05 1.33 -32.40
N SER A 160 -31.89 1.51 -31.38
CA SER A 160 -33.29 1.92 -31.57
C SER A 160 -33.45 3.33 -32.18
N SER A 161 -32.52 4.24 -31.86
CA SER A 161 -32.52 5.61 -32.42
C SER A 161 -32.05 5.66 -33.88
N CYS A 162 -31.20 4.73 -34.32
CA CYS A 162 -30.79 4.62 -35.72
C CYS A 162 -31.86 3.96 -36.61
N GLU A 163 -32.74 3.13 -36.05
CA GLU A 163 -33.83 2.49 -36.80
C GLU A 163 -35.00 3.42 -37.12
N THR A 164 -35.12 4.56 -36.41
CA THR A 164 -36.26 5.50 -36.56
C THR A 164 -35.97 6.72 -37.44
N ASN A 165 -34.72 6.96 -37.83
CA ASN A 165 -34.39 7.97 -38.84
C ASN A 165 -34.43 7.37 -40.25
N SER A 166 -35.64 7.00 -40.68
CA SER A 166 -35.97 7.03 -42.10
C SER A 166 -35.75 8.46 -42.57
N LEU A 167 -34.62 8.71 -43.25
CA LEU A 167 -34.34 9.99 -43.88
C LEU A 167 -35.57 10.39 -44.69
N HIS A 168 -36.12 11.56 -44.36
CA HIS A 168 -37.31 12.09 -45.00
C HIS A 168 -37.18 11.97 -46.54
N PRO A 169 -38.22 11.52 -47.28
CA PRO A 169 -38.14 11.18 -48.71
C PRO A 169 -37.58 12.26 -49.65
N PHE A 170 -37.38 13.48 -49.14
CA PHE A 170 -36.76 14.59 -49.85
C PHE A 170 -35.27 14.36 -50.14
N PHE A 171 -34.57 13.54 -49.34
CA PHE A 171 -33.12 13.28 -49.49
C PHE A 171 -32.78 12.00 -50.28
N THR A 172 -33.76 11.17 -50.66
CA THR A 172 -33.53 9.91 -51.39
C THR A 172 -33.60 10.05 -52.92
N GLN A 173 -33.79 11.27 -53.43
CA GLN A 173 -33.86 11.55 -54.88
C GLN A 173 -32.60 12.25 -55.40
N TYR A 174 -31.44 11.58 -55.32
CA TYR A 174 -30.33 11.86 -56.22
C TYR A 174 -29.79 10.54 -56.76
N ASN A 175 -30.41 10.06 -57.83
CA ASN A 175 -29.76 9.09 -58.71
C ASN A 175 -28.75 9.88 -59.57
N LEU A 176 -27.48 9.73 -59.24
CA LEU A 176 -26.36 10.15 -60.10
C LEU A 176 -26.48 9.40 -61.43
N LYS A 177 -26.61 10.15 -62.52
CA LYS A 177 -26.33 9.69 -63.89
C LYS A 177 -24.88 9.94 -64.21
#